data_AF-A0AAU5NPZ1-F1
#
_entry.id   AF-A0AAU5NPZ1-F1
#
_cell.length_a   1.000
_cell.length_b   1.000
_cell.length_c   1.000
_cell.angle_alpha   90.00
_cell.angle_beta   90.00
_cell.angle_gamma   90.00
#
_symmetry.space_group_name_H-M   'P 1'
#
loop_
_entity.id
_entity.type
_entity.pdbx_description
1 polymer ?
#
loop_
_entity_poly.entity_id
_entity_poly.type
_entity_poly.pdbx_seq_one_letter_code
_entity_poly.pdbx_strand_id
1 'polypeptide(L)'
;MRVRTRTTGQRRRRTGAWLLGIALLASCSAPGKDGGDDLSGKTGPSASLSSSGAQDSYPGDDKGARALVRKLGEDGGGTALVRSLRPTSDDYGALFQPDFAGRAETFYEGTLWGASPQPARPWAKRGETEVRMAKATTDDIRAWTPTARSNFPGGYEKVKDRFKAGLTVYVWDYTKPGAERGLAYNGLVYVNGHWAFFPKPWYALGK
;
A
#
# COMPACT_ATOMS: atom_id res chain seq x y z
N MET A 1 -30.06 -26.52 -49.96
CA MET A 1 -30.90 -26.55 -48.73
C MET A 1 -29.97 -26.35 -47.53
N ARG A 2 -30.11 -25.46 -46.57
CA ARG A 2 -31.07 -24.39 -46.24
C ARG A 2 -30.25 -23.32 -45.52
N VAL A 3 -30.39 -22.08 -45.96
CA VAL A 3 -29.97 -20.87 -45.24
C VAL A 3 -30.75 -20.79 -43.92
N ARG A 4 -30.10 -20.43 -42.81
CA ARG A 4 -30.79 -19.95 -41.60
C ARG A 4 -30.35 -18.52 -41.28
N THR A 5 -31.34 -17.64 -41.40
CA THR A 5 -31.34 -16.21 -41.08
C THR A 5 -31.80 -15.94 -39.64
N ARG A 6 -31.43 -14.73 -39.15
CA ARG A 6 -32.06 -13.91 -38.08
C ARG A 6 -31.88 -14.42 -36.64
N THR A 7 -31.56 -13.55 -35.68
CA THR A 7 -32.56 -12.64 -35.09
C THR A 7 -31.92 -11.41 -34.42
N THR A 8 -32.43 -10.25 -34.81
CA THR A 8 -32.26 -8.93 -34.20
C THR A 8 -33.13 -8.85 -32.94
N GLY A 9 -32.54 -8.47 -31.80
CA GLY A 9 -33.24 -8.26 -30.52
C GLY A 9 -33.04 -6.84 -30.03
N GLN A 10 -34.15 -6.14 -29.86
CA GLN A 10 -34.31 -4.69 -29.73
C GLN A 10 -34.64 -4.28 -28.28
N ARG A 11 -34.31 -3.04 -27.91
CA ARG A 11 -34.94 -2.19 -26.85
C ARG A 11 -34.61 -2.59 -25.38
N ARG A 12 -34.46 -1.69 -24.39
CA ARG A 12 -35.04 -0.36 -24.15
C ARG A 12 -34.10 0.57 -23.36
N ARG A 13 -34.27 1.86 -23.62
CA ARG A 13 -33.81 3.00 -22.80
C ARG A 13 -34.56 3.05 -21.46
N ARG A 14 -33.89 3.49 -20.40
CA ARG A 14 -34.51 4.23 -19.29
C ARG A 14 -33.61 5.40 -18.87
N THR A 15 -34.02 6.57 -19.29
CA THR A 15 -33.67 7.88 -18.75
C THR A 15 -34.31 8.05 -17.37
N GLY A 16 -33.57 8.60 -16.41
CA GLY A 16 -34.09 9.02 -15.11
C GLY A 16 -33.24 10.17 -14.60
N ALA A 17 -33.66 11.39 -14.93
CA ALA A 17 -33.14 12.64 -14.38
C ALA A 17 -33.79 12.89 -13.02
N TRP A 18 -33.01 13.31 -12.02
CA TRP A 18 -33.51 13.84 -10.77
C TRP A 18 -32.95 15.25 -10.53
N LEU A 19 -33.87 16.19 -10.77
CA LEU A 19 -34.13 17.51 -10.18
C LEU A 19 -33.05 18.16 -9.28
N LEU A 20 -32.64 19.36 -9.73
CA LEU A 20 -32.13 20.45 -8.90
C LEU A 20 -33.21 20.95 -7.92
N GLY A 21 -32.82 21.19 -6.67
CA GLY A 21 -33.55 22.03 -5.72
C GLY A 21 -32.60 23.10 -5.17
N ILE A 22 -32.79 24.35 -5.61
CA ILE A 22 -32.24 25.56 -5.02
C ILE A 22 -33.40 26.30 -4.36
N ALA A 23 -33.25 26.67 -3.09
CA ALA A 23 -34.04 27.75 -2.48
C ALA A 23 -33.18 28.48 -1.44
N LEU A 24 -32.95 29.77 -1.72
CA LEU A 24 -32.45 30.81 -0.81
C LEU A 24 -33.53 31.22 0.20
N LEU A 25 -33.11 31.78 1.35
CA LEU A 25 -33.47 33.10 1.93
C LEU A 25 -32.93 33.17 3.38
N ALA A 26 -32.01 34.10 3.71
CA ALA A 26 -32.23 35.40 4.41
C ALA A 26 -32.53 35.23 5.94
N SER A 27 -32.07 36.01 6.93
CA SER A 27 -31.26 37.22 7.09
C SER A 27 -31.06 37.47 8.62
N CYS A 28 -30.19 38.44 8.97
CA CYS A 28 -30.16 39.29 10.17
C CYS A 28 -29.24 38.93 11.37
N SER A 29 -28.37 39.90 11.66
CA SER A 29 -27.36 40.00 12.71
C SER A 29 -27.89 40.46 14.07
N ALA A 30 -27.16 40.18 15.15
CA ALA A 30 -26.96 41.08 16.28
C ALA A 30 -25.62 40.79 17.00
N PRO A 31 -24.94 41.80 17.59
CA PRO A 31 -23.66 41.64 18.28
C PRO A 31 -23.84 41.45 19.79
N GLY A 32 -23.12 40.49 20.37
CA GLY A 32 -23.02 40.27 21.81
C GLY A 32 -21.55 40.29 22.24
N LYS A 33 -21.24 41.21 23.15
CA LYS A 33 -19.94 41.46 23.75
C LYS A 33 -19.86 40.72 25.10
N ASP A 34 -18.64 40.42 25.51
CA ASP A 34 -18.15 40.28 26.90
C ASP A 34 -17.76 38.88 27.42
N GLY A 35 -16.51 38.83 27.92
CA GLY A 35 -15.97 37.90 28.92
C GLY A 35 -15.69 36.50 28.40
N GLY A 36 -14.46 36.02 28.34
CA GLY A 36 -13.50 35.99 29.44
C GLY A 36 -13.26 34.50 29.77
N ASP A 37 -11.99 34.13 29.86
CA ASP A 37 -11.47 32.91 30.47
C ASP A 37 -11.71 31.58 29.71
N ASP A 38 -10.66 31.08 29.05
CA ASP A 38 -9.89 29.90 29.51
C ASP A 38 -9.03 29.36 28.35
N LEU A 39 -7.77 29.78 28.33
CA LEU A 39 -6.71 29.19 27.51
C LEU A 39 -6.30 27.85 28.13
N SER A 40 -7.12 26.82 27.96
CA SER A 40 -6.73 25.44 28.25
C SER A 40 -6.44 24.72 26.93
N GLY A 41 -5.15 24.72 26.59
CA GLY A 41 -4.61 23.96 25.47
C GLY A 41 -4.95 22.49 25.62
N LYS A 42 -5.89 22.02 24.80
CA LYS A 42 -6.12 20.60 24.56
C LYS A 42 -5.48 20.23 23.23
N THR A 43 -4.14 20.29 23.18
CA THR A 43 -3.34 19.40 22.35
C THR A 43 -3.70 17.98 22.78
N GLY A 44 -4.74 17.43 22.16
CA GLY A 44 -4.95 16.00 22.19
C GLY A 44 -3.72 15.37 21.55
N PRO A 45 -2.98 14.48 22.24
CA PRO A 45 -2.07 13.61 21.53
C PRO A 45 -2.95 12.82 20.56
N SER A 46 -2.84 13.15 19.27
CA SER A 46 -3.31 12.28 18.21
C SER A 46 -2.49 11.00 18.39
N ALA A 47 -3.05 10.06 19.12
CA ALA A 47 -2.44 8.79 19.42
C ALA A 47 -2.43 8.01 18.10
N SER A 48 -1.39 8.25 17.30
CA SER A 48 -0.81 7.26 16.41
C SER A 48 -0.38 6.10 17.30
N LEU A 49 -1.32 5.22 17.63
CA LEU A 49 -1.08 4.00 18.39
C LEU A 49 -0.26 3.06 17.52
N SER A 50 1.05 3.27 17.63
CA SER A 50 2.15 2.32 17.61
C SER A 50 1.72 0.88 17.33
N SER A 51 1.81 0.49 16.05
CA SER A 51 1.97 -0.90 15.63
C SER A 51 3.36 -1.46 15.97
N SER A 52 4.24 -0.68 16.63
CA SER A 52 5.63 -1.02 16.98
C SER A 52 5.79 -2.37 17.67
N GLY A 53 4.91 -2.73 18.61
CA GLY A 53 5.09 -3.94 19.44
C GLY A 53 5.27 -5.24 18.66
N ALA A 54 4.63 -5.38 17.50
CA ALA A 54 4.75 -6.59 16.68
C ALA A 54 6.06 -6.66 15.88
N GLN A 55 6.73 -5.52 15.68
CA GLN A 55 7.92 -5.39 14.84
C GLN A 55 9.20 -5.08 15.60
N ASP A 56 9.14 -4.80 16.90
CA ASP A 56 10.30 -4.44 17.73
C ASP A 56 11.47 -5.45 17.67
N SER A 57 11.19 -6.70 17.30
CA SER A 57 12.21 -7.75 17.12
C SER A 57 12.95 -7.69 15.77
N TYR A 58 12.57 -6.80 14.85
CA TYR A 58 13.12 -6.70 13.50
C TYR A 58 13.76 -5.31 13.28
N PRO A 59 15.08 -5.17 13.49
CA PRO A 59 15.76 -3.89 13.26
C PRO A 59 15.59 -3.42 11.81
N GLY A 60 15.72 -2.11 11.54
CA GLY A 60 15.57 -1.51 10.22
C GLY A 60 16.72 -1.75 9.24
N ASP A 61 17.28 -2.97 9.24
CA ASP A 61 18.44 -3.36 8.45
C ASP A 61 18.19 -4.68 7.68
N ASP A 62 19.21 -5.16 6.96
CA ASP A 62 19.14 -6.40 6.18
C ASP A 62 18.80 -7.64 7.02
N LYS A 63 19.28 -7.68 8.27
CA LYS A 63 19.06 -8.79 9.19
C LYS A 63 17.61 -8.80 9.64
N GLY A 64 17.06 -7.64 9.99
CA GLY A 64 15.66 -7.47 10.33
C GLY A 64 14.73 -7.77 9.16
N ALA A 65 15.04 -7.28 7.95
CA ALA A 65 14.29 -7.62 6.74
C ALA A 65 14.22 -9.14 6.54
N ARG A 66 15.37 -9.82 6.60
CA ARG A 66 15.47 -11.27 6.41
C ARG A 66 14.72 -12.05 7.48
N ALA A 67 14.84 -11.66 8.74
CA ALA A 67 14.15 -12.30 9.85
C ALA A 67 12.63 -12.11 9.74
N LEU A 68 12.18 -10.91 9.38
CA LEU A 68 10.78 -10.57 9.18
C LEU A 68 10.16 -11.41 8.06
N VAL A 69 10.78 -11.46 6.87
CA VAL A 69 10.23 -12.26 5.76
C VAL A 69 10.26 -13.75 6.04
N ARG A 70 11.27 -14.27 6.75
CA ARG A 70 11.22 -15.67 7.22
C ARG A 70 10.00 -15.92 8.10
N LYS A 71 9.71 -15.00 9.04
CA LYS A 71 8.56 -15.13 9.92
C LYS A 71 7.23 -15.09 9.18
N LEU A 72 7.12 -14.23 8.16
CA LEU A 72 5.95 -14.18 7.27
C LEU A 72 5.77 -15.47 6.44
N GLY A 73 6.87 -16.16 6.11
CA GLY A 73 6.87 -17.41 5.35
C GLY A 73 6.30 -18.61 6.10
N GLU A 74 6.50 -18.71 7.42
CA GLU A 74 6.09 -19.86 8.25
C GLU A 74 4.56 -20.00 8.32
N ASP A 75 3.90 -19.24 9.20
CA ASP A 75 2.45 -19.27 9.44
C ASP A 75 1.77 -17.95 9.03
N GLY A 76 2.39 -17.24 8.07
CA GLY A 76 1.97 -15.89 7.69
C GLY A 76 2.41 -14.82 8.69
N GLY A 77 3.27 -15.17 9.66
CA GLY A 77 3.69 -14.28 10.74
C GLY A 77 2.62 -13.95 11.78
N GLY A 78 1.40 -14.48 11.62
CA GLY A 78 0.24 -14.13 12.43
C GLY A 78 -0.41 -12.80 12.04
N THR A 79 -1.71 -12.66 12.33
CA THR A 79 -2.52 -11.50 11.90
C THR A 79 -1.97 -10.17 12.42
N ALA A 80 -1.40 -10.15 13.62
CA ALA A 80 -0.82 -8.94 14.21
C ALA A 80 0.40 -8.44 13.41
N LEU A 81 1.31 -9.34 13.01
CA LEU A 81 2.49 -8.98 12.24
C LEU A 81 2.13 -8.53 10.82
N VAL A 82 1.18 -9.20 10.16
CA VAL A 82 0.72 -8.75 8.84
C VAL A 82 0.08 -7.37 8.91
N ARG A 83 -0.71 -7.10 9.96
CA ARG A 83 -1.34 -5.79 10.17
C ARG A 83 -0.33 -4.69 10.46
N SER A 84 0.77 -5.00 11.17
CA SER A 84 1.79 -3.98 11.46
C SER A 84 2.56 -3.52 10.23
N LEU A 85 2.51 -4.27 9.12
CA LEU A 85 3.11 -3.89 7.83
C LEU A 85 2.28 -2.86 7.04
N ARG A 86 1.08 -2.50 7.51
CA ARG A 86 0.23 -1.52 6.86
C ARG A 86 0.92 -0.15 6.90
N PRO A 87 1.24 0.46 5.75
CA PRO A 87 1.80 1.80 5.73
C PRO A 87 0.78 2.84 6.21
N THR A 88 1.27 3.85 6.91
CA THR A 88 0.58 5.10 7.24
C THR A 88 0.67 6.11 6.08
N SER A 89 -0.13 7.18 6.13
CA SER A 89 -0.05 8.28 5.17
C SER A 89 1.36 8.89 5.10
N ASP A 90 2.05 8.99 6.24
CA ASP A 90 3.42 9.51 6.31
C ASP A 90 4.43 8.59 5.61
N ASP A 91 4.19 7.28 5.59
CA ASP A 91 5.07 6.34 4.90
C ASP A 91 4.92 6.45 3.38
N TYR A 92 3.68 6.59 2.89
CA TYR A 92 3.45 6.91 1.48
C TYR A 92 4.11 8.24 1.10
N GLY A 93 3.98 9.24 1.98
CA GLY A 93 4.62 10.54 1.84
C GLY A 93 6.15 10.47 1.85
N ALA A 94 6.75 9.57 2.63
CA ALA A 94 8.20 9.38 2.67
C ALA A 94 8.73 8.62 1.45
N LEU A 95 7.99 7.62 0.95
CA LEU A 95 8.45 6.75 -0.13
C LEU A 95 8.20 7.33 -1.52
N PHE A 96 7.07 8.00 -1.74
CA PHE A 96 6.61 8.42 -3.06
C PHE A 96 6.54 9.94 -3.24
N GLN A 97 6.62 10.39 -4.49
CA GLN A 97 6.32 11.76 -4.87
C GLN A 97 4.87 12.10 -4.51
N PRO A 98 4.55 13.36 -4.14
CA PRO A 98 3.25 13.72 -3.59
C PRO A 98 2.04 13.31 -4.44
N ASP A 99 2.14 13.44 -5.76
CA ASP A 99 1.05 13.12 -6.68
C ASP A 99 0.75 11.61 -6.75
N PHE A 100 1.77 10.78 -6.52
CA PHE A 100 1.64 9.33 -6.50
C PHE A 100 1.35 8.76 -5.11
N ALA A 101 1.84 9.41 -4.03
CA ALA A 101 1.65 8.97 -2.66
C ALA A 101 0.17 8.76 -2.31
N GLY A 102 -0.67 9.79 -2.51
CA GLY A 102 -2.11 9.69 -2.22
C GLY A 102 -2.84 8.69 -3.11
N ARG A 103 -2.36 8.48 -4.35
CA ARG A 103 -2.89 7.48 -5.27
C ARG A 103 -2.56 6.06 -4.79
N ALA A 104 -1.32 5.82 -4.40
CA ALA A 104 -0.86 4.54 -3.86
C ALA A 104 -1.61 4.21 -2.57
N GLU A 105 -1.73 5.17 -1.65
CA GLU A 105 -2.51 5.03 -0.42
C GLU A 105 -3.95 4.60 -0.71
N THR A 106 -4.66 5.37 -1.55
CA THR A 106 -6.05 5.06 -1.94
C THR A 106 -6.17 3.65 -2.53
N PHE A 107 -5.23 3.27 -3.40
CA PHE A 107 -5.21 1.95 -4.02
C PHE A 107 -5.03 0.82 -2.98
N TYR A 108 -4.04 0.92 -2.10
CA TYR A 108 -3.76 -0.13 -1.13
C TYR A 108 -4.82 -0.21 -0.03
N GLU A 109 -5.35 0.93 0.41
CA GLU A 109 -6.49 0.96 1.31
C GLU A 109 -7.72 0.30 0.69
N GLY A 110 -8.02 0.59 -0.58
CA GLY A 110 -9.16 -0.02 -1.26
C GLY A 110 -9.00 -1.52 -1.59
N THR A 111 -7.77 -2.03 -1.74
CA THR A 111 -7.52 -3.38 -2.30
C THR A 111 -6.85 -4.36 -1.36
N LEU A 112 -6.08 -3.88 -0.40
CA LEU A 112 -5.26 -4.70 0.49
C LEU A 112 -5.64 -4.51 1.95
N TRP A 113 -5.67 -3.27 2.43
CA TRP A 113 -5.75 -2.95 3.86
C TRP A 113 -7.16 -2.67 4.38
N GLY A 114 -8.04 -2.08 3.57
CA GLY A 114 -9.40 -1.71 3.97
C GLY A 114 -10.36 -2.90 4.10
N ALA A 115 -10.04 -4.04 3.49
CA ALA A 115 -10.76 -5.29 3.71
C ALA A 115 -10.29 -5.96 5.02
N SER A 116 -10.94 -5.64 6.13
CA SER A 116 -10.63 -6.20 7.46
C SER A 116 -11.29 -7.57 7.72
N PRO A 117 -10.61 -8.53 8.36
CA PRO A 117 -9.17 -8.79 8.34
C PRO A 117 -8.78 -9.60 7.10
N GLN A 118 -7.64 -9.26 6.48
CA GLN A 118 -6.89 -10.24 5.70
C GLN A 118 -6.51 -11.39 6.66
N PRO A 119 -6.97 -12.63 6.45
CA PRO A 119 -6.54 -13.73 7.29
C PRO A 119 -5.03 -13.90 7.12
N ALA A 120 -4.29 -14.04 8.23
CA ALA A 120 -2.91 -14.47 8.15
C ALA A 120 -2.88 -15.81 7.43
N ARG A 121 -2.17 -15.85 6.30
CA ARG A 121 -1.88 -17.06 5.56
C ARG A 121 -0.37 -17.12 5.39
N PRO A 122 0.26 -18.29 5.45
CA PRO A 122 1.65 -18.44 5.02
C PRO A 122 1.86 -17.71 3.71
N TRP A 123 2.83 -16.79 3.70
CA TRP A 123 3.22 -16.13 2.46
C TRP A 123 4.02 -17.10 1.60
N ALA A 124 4.67 -18.09 2.21
CA ALA A 124 5.24 -19.21 1.48
C ALA A 124 4.20 -20.32 1.25
N LYS A 125 4.29 -21.03 0.14
CA LYS A 125 3.53 -22.29 -0.03
C LYS A 125 4.24 -23.42 0.70
N ARG A 126 3.50 -24.51 1.00
CA ARG A 126 4.07 -25.73 1.56
C ARG A 126 5.25 -26.22 0.69
N GLY A 127 6.42 -26.36 1.32
CA GLY A 127 7.66 -26.80 0.68
C GLY A 127 8.53 -25.66 0.10
N GLU A 128 8.07 -24.41 0.12
CA GLU A 128 8.88 -23.24 -0.22
C GLU A 128 9.62 -22.73 1.03
N THR A 129 10.68 -23.43 1.43
CA THR A 129 11.41 -23.19 2.69
C THR A 129 12.62 -22.27 2.56
N GLU A 130 13.08 -21.97 1.35
CA GLU A 130 14.21 -21.08 1.09
C GLU A 130 13.75 -19.66 0.78
N VAL A 131 14.41 -18.66 1.38
CA VAL A 131 14.19 -17.24 1.11
C VAL A 131 15.34 -16.69 0.29
N ARG A 132 15.04 -16.27 -0.94
CA ARG A 132 15.95 -15.50 -1.79
C ARG A 132 15.53 -14.04 -1.73
N MET A 133 16.45 -13.15 -1.38
CA MET A 133 16.14 -11.74 -1.16
C MET A 133 17.15 -10.87 -1.88
N ALA A 134 16.67 -9.81 -2.51
CA ALA A 134 17.47 -8.75 -3.10
C ALA A 134 16.95 -7.40 -2.61
N LYS A 135 17.77 -6.36 -2.79
CA LYS A 135 17.43 -4.98 -2.45
C LYS A 135 18.04 -4.01 -3.44
N ALA A 136 17.47 -2.82 -3.47
CA ALA A 136 18.04 -1.66 -4.15
C ALA A 136 17.64 -0.40 -3.38
N THR A 137 18.46 0.65 -3.47
CA THR A 137 18.04 1.97 -3.01
C THR A 137 16.96 2.52 -3.93
N THR A 138 16.13 3.44 -3.45
CA THR A 138 15.18 4.14 -4.31
C THR A 138 15.91 4.97 -5.37
N ASP A 139 17.15 5.40 -5.13
CA ASP A 139 18.00 6.04 -6.14
C ASP A 139 18.42 5.07 -7.25
N ASP A 140 18.80 3.83 -6.90
CA ASP A 140 19.07 2.78 -7.89
C ASP A 140 17.84 2.44 -8.73
N ILE A 141 16.66 2.41 -8.10
CA ILE A 141 15.39 2.15 -8.77
C ILE A 141 15.05 3.31 -9.73
N ARG A 142 15.16 4.57 -9.26
CA ARG A 142 14.95 5.79 -10.06
C ARG A 142 15.87 5.82 -11.28
N ALA A 143 17.15 5.54 -11.09
CA ALA A 143 18.13 5.44 -12.17
C ALA A 143 17.96 4.19 -13.04
N TRP A 144 17.17 3.20 -12.59
CA TRP A 144 16.99 1.90 -13.22
C TRP A 144 18.33 1.21 -13.55
N THR A 145 19.21 1.18 -12.54
CA THR A 145 20.56 0.60 -12.65
C THR A 145 20.51 -0.88 -13.05
N PRO A 146 21.61 -1.46 -13.57
CA PRO A 146 21.65 -2.89 -13.87
C PRO A 146 21.26 -3.77 -12.68
N THR A 147 21.69 -3.41 -11.47
CA THR A 147 21.31 -4.11 -10.23
C THR A 147 19.80 -4.08 -9.99
N ALA A 148 19.16 -2.91 -10.10
CA ALA A 148 17.71 -2.81 -9.97
C ALA A 148 17.00 -3.63 -11.06
N ARG A 149 17.41 -3.48 -12.32
CA ARG A 149 16.82 -4.18 -13.48
C ARG A 149 16.90 -5.70 -13.38
N SER A 150 18.01 -6.23 -12.86
CA SER A 150 18.21 -7.69 -12.75
C SER A 150 17.42 -8.31 -11.60
N ASN A 151 17.11 -7.55 -10.56
CA ASN A 151 16.49 -8.10 -9.33
C ASN A 151 15.03 -7.71 -9.15
N PHE A 152 14.58 -6.59 -9.74
CA PHE A 152 13.24 -6.06 -9.54
C PHE A 152 12.32 -6.42 -10.72
N PRO A 153 11.02 -6.67 -10.46
CA PRO A 153 10.05 -6.81 -11.54
C PRO A 153 10.03 -5.57 -12.45
N GLY A 154 9.90 -5.77 -13.77
CA GLY A 154 9.87 -4.67 -14.75
C GLY A 154 8.76 -3.64 -14.52
N GLY A 155 7.75 -3.94 -13.68
CA GLY A 155 6.78 -2.95 -13.24
C GLY A 155 7.40 -1.76 -12.49
N TYR A 156 8.52 -1.95 -11.79
CA TYR A 156 9.24 -0.84 -11.11
C TYR A 156 9.74 0.21 -12.09
N GLU A 157 10.13 -0.16 -13.31
CA GLU A 157 10.55 0.80 -14.34
C GLU A 157 9.45 1.83 -14.66
N LYS A 158 8.18 1.40 -14.62
CA LYS A 158 7.02 2.25 -14.91
C LYS A 158 6.73 3.29 -13.82
N VAL A 159 7.24 3.06 -12.61
CA VAL A 159 7.01 3.92 -11.43
C VAL A 159 8.30 4.45 -10.84
N LYS A 160 9.45 4.26 -11.50
CA LYS A 160 10.74 4.65 -10.96
C LYS A 160 10.81 6.14 -10.61
N ASP A 161 10.24 7.00 -11.44
CA ASP A 161 10.22 8.46 -11.24
C ASP A 161 9.23 8.90 -10.14
N ARG A 162 8.45 7.96 -9.60
CA ARG A 162 7.49 8.19 -8.51
C ARG A 162 8.11 8.00 -7.14
N PHE A 163 9.32 7.46 -7.04
CA PHE A 163 10.01 7.31 -5.76
C PHE A 163 10.71 8.60 -5.33
N LYS A 164 10.77 8.81 -4.03
CA LYS A 164 11.72 9.73 -3.39
C LYS A 164 13.06 9.01 -3.15
N ALA A 165 14.14 9.76 -3.08
CA ALA A 165 15.49 9.25 -2.81
C ALA A 165 15.65 8.75 -1.35
N GLY A 166 16.68 7.94 -1.10
CA GLY A 166 17.16 7.67 0.27
C GLY A 166 16.54 6.51 1.05
N LEU A 167 15.66 5.69 0.45
CA LEU A 167 15.11 4.50 1.10
C LEU A 167 15.62 3.21 0.44
N THR A 168 15.55 2.09 1.16
CA THR A 168 15.88 0.78 0.61
C THR A 168 14.60 -0.03 0.42
N VAL A 169 14.42 -0.57 -0.79
CA VAL A 169 13.31 -1.45 -1.12
C VAL A 169 13.82 -2.88 -1.22
N TYR A 170 13.11 -3.81 -0.58
CA TYR A 170 13.40 -5.23 -0.63
C TYR A 170 12.39 -5.98 -1.52
N VAL A 171 12.91 -7.00 -2.22
CA VAL A 171 12.16 -7.98 -2.98
C VAL A 171 12.63 -9.37 -2.58
N TRP A 172 11.72 -10.34 -2.55
CA TRP A 172 12.08 -11.69 -2.14
C TRP A 172 11.17 -12.75 -2.76
N ASP A 173 11.71 -13.96 -2.85
CA ASP A 173 11.01 -15.16 -3.27
C ASP A 173 11.04 -16.19 -2.14
N TYR A 174 9.91 -16.86 -1.90
CA TYR A 174 9.91 -18.16 -1.23
C TYR A 174 10.06 -19.25 -2.28
N THR A 175 11.09 -20.08 -2.14
CA THR A 175 11.48 -21.09 -3.12
C THR A 175 11.58 -22.46 -2.47
N LYS A 176 11.37 -23.51 -3.28
CA LYS A 176 11.75 -24.86 -2.87
C LYS A 176 13.27 -24.97 -2.81
N PRO A 177 13.83 -25.87 -1.99
CA PRO A 177 15.26 -26.11 -1.98
C PRO A 177 15.84 -26.36 -3.38
N GLY A 178 16.86 -25.57 -3.75
CA GLY A 178 17.52 -25.65 -5.05
C GLY A 178 16.75 -25.06 -6.24
N ALA A 179 15.51 -24.59 -6.06
CA ALA A 179 14.74 -23.96 -7.14
C ALA A 179 15.19 -22.51 -7.37
N GLU A 180 15.28 -22.10 -8.63
CA GLU A 180 15.71 -20.74 -8.95
C GLU A 180 14.67 -19.66 -8.68
N ARG A 181 13.38 -20.04 -8.77
CA ARG A 181 12.23 -19.13 -8.66
C ARG A 181 11.12 -19.77 -7.83
N GLY A 182 10.29 -18.91 -7.25
CA GLY A 182 9.13 -19.34 -6.48
C GLY A 182 8.10 -18.23 -6.35
N LEU A 183 7.46 -18.12 -5.19
CA LEU A 183 6.45 -17.10 -4.95
C LEU A 183 7.10 -15.77 -4.59
N ALA A 184 7.01 -14.82 -5.52
CA ALA A 184 7.68 -13.52 -5.45
C ALA A 184 6.83 -12.44 -4.75
N TYR A 185 7.50 -11.69 -3.89
CA TYR A 185 7.01 -10.53 -3.16
C TYR A 185 7.98 -9.36 -3.35
N ASN A 186 7.47 -8.14 -3.19
CA ASN A 186 8.26 -6.92 -3.40
C ASN A 186 7.67 -5.75 -2.63
N GLY A 187 8.49 -4.74 -2.39
CA GLY A 187 8.03 -3.48 -1.80
C GLY A 187 8.03 -3.47 -0.28
N LEU A 188 8.84 -4.31 0.37
CA LEU A 188 9.10 -4.15 1.81
C LEU A 188 10.12 -3.01 2.00
N VAL A 189 9.82 -2.07 2.89
CA VAL A 189 10.64 -0.88 3.16
C VAL A 189 10.66 -0.62 4.66
N TYR A 190 11.82 -0.29 5.22
CA TYR A 190 11.88 0.28 6.57
C TYR A 190 11.80 1.81 6.46
N VAL A 191 10.76 2.40 7.02
CA VAL A 191 10.41 3.82 6.86
C VAL A 191 9.72 4.31 8.12
N ASN A 192 10.00 5.56 8.51
CA ASN A 192 9.44 6.18 9.73
C ASN A 192 9.48 5.26 10.97
N GLY A 193 10.59 4.54 11.17
CA GLY A 193 10.83 3.71 12.35
C GLY A 193 10.16 2.33 12.35
N HIS A 194 9.54 1.89 11.26
CA HIS A 194 8.91 0.56 11.19
C HIS A 194 8.99 -0.06 9.79
N TRP A 195 8.62 -1.34 9.68
CA TRP A 195 8.53 -2.04 8.41
C TRP A 195 7.15 -1.85 7.79
N ALA A 196 7.11 -1.35 6.55
CA ALA A 196 5.91 -1.12 5.78
C ALA A 196 5.95 -1.86 4.43
N PHE A 197 4.79 -2.32 3.96
CA PHE A 197 4.67 -3.13 2.76
C PHE A 197 3.87 -2.45 1.64
N PHE A 198 4.53 -2.22 0.51
CA PHE A 198 4.04 -1.52 -0.69
C PHE A 198 4.08 -2.43 -1.93
N PRO A 199 3.24 -3.49 -2.00
CA PRO A 199 3.36 -4.49 -3.04
C PRO A 199 3.00 -3.96 -4.42
N LYS A 200 3.89 -4.15 -5.40
CA LYS A 200 3.63 -3.88 -6.82
C LYS A 200 3.11 -2.45 -7.07
N PRO A 201 3.89 -1.40 -6.73
CA PRO A 201 3.42 -0.01 -6.77
C PRO A 201 2.87 0.42 -8.14
N TRP A 202 3.33 -0.17 -9.24
CA TRP A 202 2.78 0.11 -10.57
C TRP A 202 1.30 -0.21 -10.74
N TYR A 203 0.67 -1.02 -9.88
CA TYR A 203 -0.78 -1.19 -9.90
C TYR A 203 -1.55 0.06 -9.47
N ALA A 204 -0.94 0.93 -8.68
CA ALA A 204 -1.52 2.21 -8.32
C ALA A 204 -1.58 3.20 -9.50
N LEU A 205 -0.92 2.95 -10.64
CA LEU A 205 -1.06 3.81 -11.82
C LEU A 205 -2.49 3.80 -12.39
N GLY A 206 -3.30 2.77 -12.06
CA GLY A 206 -4.58 2.52 -12.70
C GLY A 206 -4.42 1.67 -13.97
N LYS A 207 -5.51 1.04 -14.41
CA LYS A 207 -5.62 0.51 -15.78
C LYS A 207 -5.97 1.63 -16.74
#